data_AF-A0A7W1FTA4-F1
#
_entry.id   AF-A0A7W1FTA4-F1
#
_cell.length_a   1.000
_cell.length_b   1.000
_cell.length_c   1.000
_cell.angle_alpha   90.00
_cell.angle_beta   90.00
_cell.angle_gamma   90.00
#
_symmetry.space_group_name_H-M   'P 1'
#
loop_
_entity.id
_entity.type
_entity.pdbx_description
1 polymer ?
#
loop_
_entity_poly.entity_id
_entity_poly.type
_entity_poly.pdbx_seq_one_letter_code
_entity_poly.pdbx_strand_id
1 'polypeptide(L)'
;MRDVVFWLSGAALAFLVTAGAFLLLANLATAPSEKSLNPDRAPGDSGHTLDLQLDRERLASLEPLPDQSLDLAVENEGGEQLSHVNVTLIVSSENTTLSDSRYYRQTVETLPAGGTANVRFEFDLGAPEQPVARPPAPTLEPSREILELRATTPEGNSTIRTVILPP
;
A
#
# COMPACT_ATOMS: atom_id res chain seq x y z
N MET A 1 -21.67 58.72 3.32
CA MET A 1 -20.26 58.29 3.11
C MET A 1 -19.61 57.69 4.35
N ARG A 2 -19.77 58.28 5.55
CA ARG A 2 -19.23 57.71 6.81
C ARG A 2 -19.70 56.28 7.11
N ASP A 3 -20.98 55.97 6.92
CA ASP A 3 -21.51 54.63 7.22
C ASP A 3 -20.95 53.54 6.30
N VAL A 4 -20.69 53.87 5.03
CA VAL A 4 -20.04 52.97 4.08
C VAL A 4 -18.59 52.71 4.47
N VAL A 5 -17.89 53.73 4.99
CA VAL A 5 -16.51 53.60 5.50
C VAL A 5 -16.47 52.73 6.75
N PHE A 6 -17.41 52.90 7.68
CA PHE A 6 -17.49 52.05 8.87
C PHE A 6 -17.85 50.60 8.53
N TRP A 7 -18.75 50.39 7.57
CA TRP A 7 -19.12 49.06 7.11
C TRP A 7 -17.97 48.35 6.39
N LEU A 8 -17.27 49.04 5.49
CA LEU A 8 -16.08 48.51 4.81
C LEU A 8 -14.94 48.23 5.78
N SER A 9 -14.73 49.09 6.78
CA SER A 9 -13.69 48.90 7.79
C SER A 9 -14.00 47.71 8.70
N GLY A 10 -15.27 47.53 9.08
CA GLY A 10 -15.71 46.34 9.82
C GLY A 10 -15.57 45.05 9.01
N ALA A 11 -15.94 45.07 7.73
CA ALA A 11 -15.80 43.92 6.83
C ALA A 11 -14.34 43.54 6.59
N ALA A 12 -13.46 44.54 6.36
CA ALA A 12 -12.03 44.32 6.20
C ALA A 12 -11.39 43.74 7.48
N LEU A 13 -11.80 44.23 8.65
CA LEU A 13 -11.33 43.71 9.93
C LEU A 13 -11.78 42.27 10.15
N ALA A 14 -13.05 41.96 9.90
CA ALA A 14 -13.58 40.59 10.03
C ALA A 14 -12.88 39.62 9.06
N PHE A 15 -12.63 40.05 7.82
CA PHE A 15 -11.89 39.27 6.84
C PHE A 15 -10.45 39.00 7.30
N LEU A 16 -9.73 40.02 7.78
CA LEU A 16 -8.35 39.86 8.26
C LEU A 16 -8.26 38.95 9.49
N VAL A 17 -9.20 39.06 10.43
CA VAL A 17 -9.27 38.17 11.60
C VAL A 17 -9.52 36.73 11.17
N THR A 18 -10.46 36.52 10.24
CA THR A 18 -10.80 35.18 9.75
C THR A 18 -9.65 34.57 8.95
N ALA A 19 -9.08 35.32 8.01
CA ALA A 19 -7.93 34.89 7.22
C ALA A 19 -6.71 34.62 8.10
N GLY A 20 -6.45 35.47 9.11
CA GLY A 20 -5.39 35.27 10.09
C GLY A 20 -5.59 33.99 10.90
N ALA A 21 -6.81 33.69 11.34
CA ALA A 21 -7.13 32.45 12.04
C ALA A 21 -6.90 31.22 11.16
N PHE A 22 -7.32 31.25 9.89
CA PHE A 22 -7.04 30.17 8.94
C PHE A 22 -5.55 30.00 8.64
N LEU A 23 -4.80 31.10 8.52
CA LEU A 23 -3.37 31.06 8.26
C LEU A 23 -2.57 30.53 9.47
N LEU A 24 -3.04 30.84 10.69
CA LEU A 24 -2.52 30.24 11.92
C LEU A 24 -2.85 28.75 11.98
N LEU A 25 -4.10 28.34 11.70
CA LEU A 25 -4.48 26.93 11.65
C LEU A 25 -3.69 26.16 10.59
N ALA A 26 -3.46 26.75 9.43
CA ALA A 26 -2.68 26.13 8.35
C ALA A 26 -1.19 25.97 8.72
N ASN A 27 -0.60 26.93 9.45
CA ASN A 27 0.78 26.82 9.92
C ASN A 27 0.94 25.96 11.18
N LEU A 28 -0.09 25.84 12.02
CA LEU A 28 -0.11 24.90 13.15
C LEU A 28 -0.46 23.47 12.72
N ALA A 29 -1.09 23.31 11.57
CA ALA A 29 -1.18 22.03 10.88
C ALA A 29 0.19 21.67 10.31
N THR A 30 1.16 21.41 11.20
CA THR A 30 2.26 20.50 10.86
C THR A 30 1.62 19.26 10.26
N ALA A 31 2.07 18.90 9.05
CA ALA A 31 1.68 17.64 8.42
C ALA A 31 1.62 16.57 9.51
N PRO A 32 0.48 15.85 9.66
CA PRO A 32 0.38 14.85 10.71
C PRO A 32 1.63 14.01 10.58
N SER A 33 2.38 13.85 11.68
CA SER A 33 3.57 13.00 11.65
C SER A 33 3.10 11.71 11.01
N GLU A 34 3.58 11.43 9.81
CA GLU A 34 3.28 10.20 9.11
C GLU A 34 3.79 9.13 10.06
N LYS A 35 2.88 8.60 10.86
CA LYS A 35 3.16 7.44 11.64
C LYS A 35 3.16 6.38 10.58
N SER A 36 4.35 6.18 10.00
CA SER A 36 4.71 4.91 9.42
C SER A 36 4.22 3.91 10.44
N LEU A 37 3.13 3.24 10.11
CA LEU A 37 2.85 1.93 10.63
C LEU A 37 3.96 1.11 10.00
N ASN A 38 5.17 1.29 10.52
CA ASN A 38 6.19 0.29 10.41
C ASN A 38 5.43 -0.92 10.91
N PRO A 39 5.13 -1.91 10.05
CA PRO A 39 4.47 -3.09 10.54
C PRO A 39 5.35 -3.47 11.71
N ASP A 40 4.79 -3.44 12.92
CA ASP A 40 5.46 -4.09 14.02
C ASP A 40 5.76 -5.45 13.42
N ARG A 41 7.04 -5.71 13.14
CA ARG A 41 7.49 -7.06 12.84
C ARG A 41 6.83 -7.79 13.98
N ALA A 42 5.79 -8.57 13.66
CA ALA A 42 5.00 -9.23 14.67
C ALA A 42 6.04 -9.80 15.62
N PRO A 43 6.03 -9.40 16.90
CA PRO A 43 6.98 -9.95 17.85
C PRO A 43 7.01 -11.44 17.58
N GLY A 44 8.21 -12.03 17.49
CA GLY A 44 8.42 -13.42 17.16
C GLY A 44 7.75 -14.36 18.18
N ASP A 45 6.44 -14.32 18.23
CA ASP A 45 5.52 -15.20 18.91
C ASP A 45 5.18 -16.28 17.89
N SER A 46 6.19 -17.13 17.66
CA SER A 46 6.03 -18.55 17.96
C SER A 46 4.70 -19.15 17.49
N GLY A 47 4.60 -19.54 16.21
CA GLY A 47 3.50 -20.40 15.77
C GLY A 47 3.18 -20.45 14.27
N HIS A 48 3.72 -19.57 13.44
CA HIS A 48 3.46 -19.61 12.00
C HIS A 48 4.48 -20.50 11.30
N THR A 49 4.02 -21.65 10.80
CA THR A 49 4.80 -22.61 10.00
C THR A 49 5.41 -22.01 8.74
N LEU A 50 5.07 -20.77 8.32
CA LEU A 50 5.44 -20.22 7.02
C LEU A 50 6.12 -18.84 7.11
N ASP A 51 7.22 -18.67 6.37
CA ASP A 51 7.89 -17.38 6.10
C ASP A 51 7.87 -17.03 4.60
N LEU A 52 7.87 -15.72 4.30
CA LEU A 52 7.80 -15.18 2.94
C LEU A 52 8.99 -14.27 2.65
N GLN A 53 9.88 -14.73 1.78
CA GLN A 53 11.11 -14.05 1.40
C GLN A 53 11.00 -13.49 -0.01
N LEU A 54 11.45 -12.25 -0.16
CA LEU A 54 11.33 -11.44 -1.37
C LEU A 54 12.69 -10.82 -1.62
N ASP A 55 13.10 -10.84 -2.88
CA ASP A 55 14.29 -10.13 -3.31
C ASP A 55 14.02 -8.62 -3.32
N ARG A 56 14.73 -7.88 -2.45
CA ARG A 56 14.62 -6.43 -2.34
C ARG A 56 15.13 -5.70 -3.57
N GLU A 57 16.17 -6.23 -4.22
CA GLU A 57 16.74 -5.66 -5.43
C GLU A 57 15.73 -5.80 -6.57
N ARG A 58 15.08 -6.98 -6.66
CA ARG A 58 14.01 -7.19 -7.64
C ARG A 58 12.83 -6.25 -7.41
N LEU A 59 12.37 -6.11 -6.17
CA LEU A 59 11.27 -5.19 -5.81
C LEU A 59 11.59 -3.74 -6.19
N ALA A 60 12.83 -3.29 -6.00
CA ALA A 60 13.27 -1.94 -6.37
C ALA A 60 13.41 -1.75 -7.89
N SER A 61 13.51 -2.83 -8.66
CA SER A 61 13.59 -2.81 -10.13
C SER A 61 12.23 -2.90 -10.83
N LEU A 62 11.12 -3.01 -10.08
CA LEU A 62 9.79 -3.10 -10.66
C LEU A 62 9.39 -1.76 -11.27
N GLU A 63 8.83 -1.81 -12.48
CA GLU A 63 8.38 -0.64 -13.22
C GLU A 63 6.84 -0.64 -13.31
N PRO A 64 6.20 0.54 -13.45
CA PRO A 64 4.74 0.67 -13.58
C PRO A 64 4.24 0.25 -14.98
N LEU A 65 4.54 -0.99 -15.35
CA LEU A 65 4.26 -1.62 -16.63
C LEU A 65 3.46 -2.92 -16.43
N PRO A 66 2.78 -3.43 -17.47
CA PRO A 66 2.24 -4.79 -17.44
C PRO A 66 3.36 -5.84 -17.40
N ASP A 67 2.97 -7.09 -17.15
CA ASP A 67 3.83 -8.28 -17.24
C ASP A 67 5.11 -8.24 -16.35
N GLN A 68 5.01 -7.62 -15.19
CA GLN A 68 6.07 -7.63 -14.18
C GLN A 68 6.18 -9.00 -13.54
N SER A 69 7.40 -9.36 -13.12
CA SER A 69 7.70 -10.65 -12.50
C SER A 69 8.37 -10.52 -11.15
N LEU A 70 7.87 -11.29 -10.19
CA LEU A 70 8.38 -11.34 -8.82
C LEU A 70 8.48 -12.79 -8.38
N ASP A 71 9.70 -13.18 -7.98
CA ASP A 71 9.96 -14.45 -7.33
C ASP A 71 9.79 -14.29 -5.82
N LEU A 72 9.01 -15.19 -5.22
CA LEU A 72 8.75 -15.29 -3.80
C LEU A 72 9.26 -16.64 -3.31
N ALA A 73 10.14 -16.64 -2.33
CA ALA A 73 10.50 -17.83 -1.57
C ALA A 73 9.50 -18.01 -0.42
N VAL A 74 8.86 -19.18 -0.36
CA VAL A 74 7.95 -19.60 0.70
C VAL A 74 8.67 -20.67 1.50
N GLU A 75 9.04 -20.36 2.74
CA GLU A 75 9.73 -21.26 3.64
C GLU A 75 8.75 -21.86 4.63
N ASN A 76 8.86 -23.16 4.87
CA ASN A 76 8.17 -23.86 5.95
C ASN A 76 9.10 -24.00 7.15
N GLU A 77 8.95 -23.14 8.13
CA GLU A 77 9.74 -23.15 9.37
C GLU A 77 9.23 -24.21 10.38
N GLY A 78 8.12 -24.88 10.10
CA GLY A 78 7.57 -25.91 10.99
C GLY A 78 8.14 -27.30 10.77
N GLY A 79 7.76 -28.20 11.69
CA GLY A 79 8.26 -29.58 11.74
C GLY A 79 7.48 -30.58 10.89
N GLU A 80 6.38 -30.18 10.25
CA GLU A 80 5.54 -31.03 9.42
C GLU A 80 5.55 -30.58 7.96
N GLN A 81 5.39 -31.53 7.06
CA GLN A 81 5.20 -31.22 5.65
C GLN A 81 3.84 -30.57 5.42
N LEU A 82 3.83 -29.48 4.66
CA LEU A 82 2.61 -28.84 4.19
C LEU A 82 2.30 -29.28 2.76
N SER A 83 1.01 -29.33 2.44
CA SER A 83 0.53 -29.53 1.07
C SER A 83 -0.41 -28.40 0.68
N HIS A 84 -0.56 -28.14 -0.62
CA HIS A 84 -1.52 -27.17 -1.17
C HIS A 84 -1.51 -25.79 -0.48
N VAL A 85 -0.32 -25.25 -0.21
CA VAL A 85 -0.18 -23.91 0.36
C VAL A 85 -0.60 -22.89 -0.69
N ASN A 86 -1.67 -22.14 -0.43
CA ASN A 86 -2.17 -21.12 -1.33
C ASN A 86 -1.40 -19.82 -1.12
N VAL A 87 -0.77 -19.33 -2.18
CA VAL A 87 -0.04 -18.08 -2.18
C VAL A 87 -0.77 -17.09 -3.06
N THR A 88 -1.14 -15.94 -2.49
CA THR A 88 -1.86 -14.87 -3.19
C THR A 88 -1.01 -13.62 -3.17
N LEU A 89 -0.89 -12.96 -4.31
CA LEU A 89 -0.37 -11.60 -4.46
C LEU A 89 -1.54 -10.67 -4.77
N ILE A 90 -1.64 -9.59 -4.02
CA ILE A 90 -2.63 -8.53 -4.20
C ILE A 90 -1.86 -7.26 -4.58
N VAL A 91 -2.23 -6.66 -5.70
CA VAL A 91 -1.70 -5.37 -6.16
C VAL A 91 -2.80 -4.34 -5.97
N SER A 92 -2.52 -3.27 -5.23
CA SER A 92 -3.48 -2.21 -4.95
C SER A 92 -2.83 -0.84 -4.95
N SER A 93 -3.57 0.18 -5.34
CA SER A 93 -3.10 1.56 -5.27
C SER A 93 -3.17 2.10 -3.84
N GLU A 94 -2.18 2.87 -3.42
CA GLU A 94 -2.24 3.69 -2.21
C GLU A 94 -3.37 4.73 -2.27
N ASN A 95 -3.80 5.11 -3.49
CA ASN A 95 -4.93 6.00 -3.68
C ASN A 95 -6.25 5.26 -3.42
N THR A 96 -6.73 5.37 -2.19
CA THR A 96 -8.01 4.79 -1.74
C THR A 96 -9.26 5.30 -2.48
N THR A 97 -9.16 6.34 -3.31
CA THR A 97 -10.26 6.76 -4.20
C THR A 97 -10.40 5.83 -5.42
N LEU A 98 -9.38 5.02 -5.70
CA LEU A 98 -9.40 3.94 -6.69
C LEU A 98 -9.60 2.62 -5.92
N SER A 99 -10.72 1.94 -6.16
CA SER A 99 -10.98 0.62 -5.55
C SER A 99 -10.43 -0.54 -6.39
N ASP A 100 -9.38 -0.30 -7.17
CA ASP A 100 -8.84 -1.31 -8.08
C ASP A 100 -7.79 -2.14 -7.35
N SER A 101 -8.09 -3.42 -7.18
CA SER A 101 -7.19 -4.40 -6.59
C SER A 101 -7.14 -5.62 -7.50
N ARG A 102 -5.93 -5.98 -7.92
CA ARG A 102 -5.67 -7.12 -8.80
C ARG A 102 -5.15 -8.28 -7.97
N TYR A 103 -5.68 -9.48 -8.22
CA TYR A 103 -5.42 -10.67 -7.42
C TYR A 103 -4.78 -11.75 -8.28
N TYR A 104 -3.61 -12.22 -7.87
CA TYR A 104 -2.85 -13.28 -8.51
C TYR A 104 -2.68 -14.42 -7.51
N ARG A 105 -2.91 -15.65 -7.94
CA ARG A 105 -2.85 -16.83 -7.06
C ARG A 105 -1.95 -17.90 -7.66
N GLN A 106 -1.16 -18.51 -6.79
CA GLN A 106 -0.35 -19.68 -7.05
C GLN A 106 -0.54 -20.68 -5.91
N THR A 107 -0.27 -21.96 -6.19
CA THR A 107 -0.34 -23.02 -5.18
C THR A 107 0.98 -23.77 -5.12
N VAL A 108 1.52 -23.93 -3.92
CA VAL A 108 2.65 -24.83 -3.66
C VAL A 108 2.07 -26.17 -3.23
N GLU A 109 2.15 -27.16 -4.13
CA GLU A 109 1.56 -28.48 -3.92
C GLU A 109 2.15 -29.22 -2.73
N THR A 110 3.46 -29.08 -2.51
CA THR A 110 4.17 -29.76 -1.44
C THR A 110 5.32 -28.91 -0.96
N LEU A 111 5.40 -28.70 0.35
CA LEU A 111 6.44 -27.92 1.01
C LEU A 111 6.96 -28.70 2.23
N PRO A 112 8.13 -29.35 2.13
CA PRO A 112 8.72 -30.13 3.21
C PRO A 112 8.91 -29.30 4.49
N ALA A 113 8.93 -29.98 5.65
CA ALA A 113 9.32 -29.37 6.92
C ALA A 113 10.75 -28.80 6.83
N GLY A 114 10.95 -27.56 7.27
CA GLY A 114 12.22 -26.83 7.13
C GLY A 114 12.62 -26.54 5.67
N GLY A 115 11.71 -26.73 4.71
CA GLY A 115 11.96 -26.61 3.28
C GLY A 115 11.51 -25.27 2.71
N THR A 116 12.02 -24.93 1.53
CA THR A 116 11.65 -23.71 0.80
C THR A 116 11.13 -24.07 -0.60
N ALA A 117 10.08 -23.39 -1.05
CA ALA A 117 9.60 -23.43 -2.43
C ALA A 117 9.64 -22.03 -3.04
N ASN A 118 10.04 -21.93 -4.31
CA ASN A 118 10.01 -20.68 -5.05
C ASN A 118 8.74 -20.61 -5.90
N VAL A 119 8.02 -19.50 -5.77
CA VAL A 119 6.81 -19.19 -6.50
C VAL A 119 7.05 -17.94 -7.32
N ARG A 120 6.77 -18.01 -8.61
CA ARG A 120 6.84 -16.87 -9.51
C ARG A 120 5.45 -16.32 -9.76
N PHE A 121 5.30 -15.01 -9.61
CA PHE A 121 4.14 -14.26 -10.03
C PHE A 121 4.45 -13.46 -11.28
N GLU A 122 3.50 -13.44 -12.20
CA GLU A 122 3.45 -12.51 -13.34
C GLU A 122 2.19 -11.66 -13.15
N PHE A 123 2.36 -10.34 -13.12
CA PHE A 123 1.32 -9.40 -12.72
C PHE A 123 1.52 -8.02 -13.34
N ASP A 124 0.46 -7.21 -13.32
CA ASP A 124 0.46 -5.90 -13.94
C ASP A 124 0.62 -4.80 -12.87
N LEU A 125 1.59 -3.91 -13.09
CA LEU A 125 1.74 -2.66 -12.35
C LEU A 125 1.32 -1.43 -13.16
N GLY A 126 0.89 -1.63 -14.41
CA GLY A 126 0.37 -0.55 -15.24
C GLY A 126 -0.83 0.14 -14.58
N ALA A 127 -0.96 1.45 -14.84
CA ALA A 127 -2.08 2.24 -14.34
C ALA A 127 -3.42 1.64 -14.82
N PRO A 128 -4.46 1.60 -13.97
CA PRO A 128 -5.80 1.24 -14.40
C PRO A 128 -6.24 2.17 -15.54
N GLU A 129 -6.90 1.65 -16.58
CA GLU A 129 -7.52 2.49 -17.60
C GLU A 129 -8.53 3.42 -16.90
N GLN A 130 -8.19 4.70 -16.75
CA GLN A 130 -9.12 5.67 -16.19
C GLN A 130 -10.31 5.80 -17.14
N PRO A 131 -11.56 5.65 -16.66
CA PRO A 131 -12.72 5.88 -17.50
C PRO A 131 -12.67 7.32 -18.04
N VAL A 132 -12.70 7.43 -19.37
CA VAL A 132 -12.60 8.66 -20.16
C VAL A 132 -13.79 9.58 -19.89
N ALA A 133 -13.82 10.28 -18.75
CA ALA A 133 -14.88 11.24 -18.43
C ALA A 133 -14.55 12.22 -17.29
N ARG A 134 -13.29 12.44 -16.92
CA ARG A 134 -12.94 13.43 -15.87
C ARG A 134 -12.09 14.56 -16.45
N PRO A 135 -12.47 15.85 -16.25
CA PRO A 135 -11.59 16.98 -16.56
C PRO A 135 -10.24 16.80 -15.85
N PRO A 136 -9.12 17.30 -16.40
CA PRO A 136 -7.81 17.13 -15.78
C PRO A 136 -7.85 17.76 -14.38
N ALA A 137 -7.90 16.90 -13.36
CA ALA A 137 -7.67 17.31 -11.99
C ALA A 137 -6.22 17.82 -11.90
N PRO A 138 -5.93 18.81 -11.03
CA PRO A 138 -4.56 19.24 -10.79
C PRO A 138 -3.74 18.00 -10.46
N THR A 139 -2.57 17.88 -11.11
CA THR A 139 -1.59 16.78 -11.03
C THR A 139 -1.65 16.07 -9.68
N LEU A 140 -2.41 14.98 -9.62
CA LEU A 140 -2.30 14.04 -8.50
C LEU A 140 -0.89 13.47 -8.60
N GLU A 141 -0.13 13.55 -7.51
CA GLU A 141 1.13 12.81 -7.42
C GLU A 141 0.86 11.35 -7.79
N PRO A 142 1.77 10.70 -8.55
CA PRO A 142 1.59 9.30 -8.90
C PRO A 142 1.44 8.50 -7.61
N SER A 143 0.27 7.87 -7.44
CA SER A 143 0.02 7.02 -6.29
C SER A 143 0.89 5.78 -6.37
N ARG A 144 1.58 5.45 -5.29
CA ARG A 144 2.39 4.24 -5.22
C ARG A 144 1.50 3.01 -5.25
N GLU A 145 2.03 1.93 -5.81
CA GLU A 145 1.40 0.61 -5.75
C GLU A 145 1.87 -0.14 -4.50
N ILE A 146 0.97 -0.94 -3.94
CA ILE A 146 1.16 -1.75 -2.75
C ILE A 146 1.01 -3.21 -3.16
N LEU A 147 2.00 -4.02 -2.82
CA LEU A 147 1.99 -5.48 -2.97
C LEU A 147 1.73 -6.13 -1.61
N GLU A 148 0.62 -6.84 -1.46
CA GLU A 148 0.36 -7.73 -0.32
C GLU A 148 0.49 -9.18 -0.76
N LEU A 149 1.45 -9.90 -0.20
CA LEU A 149 1.63 -11.34 -0.38
C LEU A 149 1.08 -12.08 0.83
N ARG A 150 0.30 -13.12 0.57
CA ARG A 150 -0.30 -13.96 1.60
C ARG A 150 -0.08 -15.42 1.27
N ALA A 151 0.53 -16.18 2.17
CA ALA A 151 0.56 -17.64 2.08
C ALA A 151 -0.38 -18.24 3.12
N THR A 152 -1.23 -19.17 2.73
CA THR A 152 -2.26 -19.79 3.58
C THR A 152 -2.14 -21.32 3.49
N THR A 153 -1.99 -21.99 4.63
CA THR A 153 -1.99 -23.45 4.72
C THR A 153 -3.42 -24.00 4.55
N PRO A 154 -3.60 -25.30 4.24
CA PRO A 154 -4.92 -25.93 4.15
C PRO A 154 -5.75 -25.82 5.43
N GLU A 155 -5.09 -25.78 6.58
CA GLU A 155 -5.69 -25.65 7.91
C GLU A 155 -6.16 -24.21 8.19
N GLY A 156 -5.85 -23.26 7.30
CA GLY A 156 -6.27 -21.86 7.38
C GLY A 156 -5.28 -20.94 8.07
N ASN A 157 -4.08 -21.42 8.42
CA ASN A 157 -3.03 -20.57 8.97
C ASN A 157 -2.44 -19.70 7.87
N SER A 158 -2.33 -18.39 8.09
CA SER A 158 -1.81 -17.47 7.09
C SER A 158 -0.66 -16.61 7.59
N THR A 159 0.33 -16.42 6.74
CA THR A 159 1.38 -15.38 6.88
C THR A 159 1.20 -14.33 5.80
N ILE A 160 1.45 -13.06 6.14
CA ILE A 160 1.24 -11.92 5.24
C ILE A 160 2.51 -11.08 5.22
N ARG A 161 2.90 -10.63 4.03
CA ARG A 161 3.98 -9.67 3.82
C ARG A 161 3.55 -8.58 2.86
N THR A 162 3.65 -7.34 3.32
CA THR A 162 3.28 -6.15 2.55
C THR A 162 4.52 -5.36 2.14
N VAL A 163 4.52 -4.84 0.91
CA VAL A 163 5.57 -3.99 0.35
C VAL A 163 4.92 -2.80 -0.34
N ILE A 164 5.43 -1.60 -0.06
CA ILE A 164 5.06 -0.37 -0.77
C ILE A 164 6.15 -0.11 -1.80
N LEU A 165 5.79 0.01 -3.08
CA LEU A 165 6.74 0.26 -4.15
C LEU A 165 7.22 1.72 -4.12
N PRO A 166 8.49 1.98 -4.53
CA PRO A 166 8.94 3.34 -4.75
C PRO A 166 8.09 4.03 -5.84
N PRO A 167 7.98 5.37 -5.79
CA PRO A 167 7.32 6.15 -6.83
C PRO A 167 8.06 6.10 -8.18
#